data_AF-A0A2M7A0Y0-F1
#
_entry.id   AF-A0A2M7A0Y0-F1
#
_cell.length_a   1.000
_cell.length_b   1.000
_cell.length_c   1.000
_cell.angle_alpha   90.00
_cell.angle_beta   90.00
_cell.angle_gamma   90.00
#
_symmetry.space_group_name_H-M   'P 1'
#
loop_
_entity.id
_entity.type
_entity.pdbx_description
1 polymer ?
#
loop_
_entity_poly.entity_id
_entity_poly.type
_entity_poly.pdbx_seq_one_letter_code
_entity_poly.pdbx_strand_id
1 'polypeptide(L)'
;LGMAGITVNKNTIPRETMSPFITSGIRIGTPAMTTRGMKENEMNIIGEWIYQVLKDIKNEKLFSNIKAEVKKLCEKFPIYKN
;
A
#
# COMPACT_ATOMS: atom_id res chain seq x y z
N LEU A 1 -3.45 -6.21 -1.19
CA LEU A 1 -2.70 -4.96 -1.42
C LEU A 1 -2.05 -4.88 -2.81
N GLY A 2 -1.22 -5.85 -3.21
CA GLY A 2 -0.58 -5.82 -4.54
C GLY A 2 -1.53 -5.70 -5.73
N MET A 3 -2.68 -6.40 -5.69
CA MET A 3 -3.73 -6.27 -6.72
C MET A 3 -4.31 -4.84 -6.82
N ALA A 4 -4.27 -4.07 -5.74
CA ALA A 4 -4.72 -2.68 -5.68
C ALA A 4 -3.59 -1.68 -6.01
N GLY A 5 -2.42 -2.13 -6.45
CA GLY A 5 -1.28 -1.26 -6.80
C GLY A 5 -0.45 -0.80 -5.60
N ILE A 6 -0.68 -1.35 -4.40
CA ILE A 6 0.07 -0.99 -3.18
C ILE A 6 1.04 -2.12 -2.84
N THR A 7 2.34 -1.83 -2.92
CA THR A 7 3.41 -2.79 -2.64
C THR A 7 3.85 -2.70 -1.19
N VAL A 8 3.75 -3.81 -0.46
CA VAL A 8 4.25 -3.98 0.91
C VAL A 8 4.94 -5.32 1.06
N ASN A 9 5.65 -5.54 2.16
CA ASN A 9 6.30 -6.80 2.47
C ASN A 9 5.61 -7.51 3.63
N LYS A 10 5.36 -8.82 3.48
CA LYS A 10 4.91 -9.69 4.57
C LYS A 10 6.03 -9.83 5.60
N ASN A 11 5.72 -9.72 6.88
CA ASN A 11 6.72 -9.68 7.94
C ASN A 11 6.18 -10.35 9.20
N THR A 12 7.03 -11.08 9.91
CA THR A 12 6.68 -11.66 11.20
C THR A 12 6.40 -10.57 12.23
N ILE A 13 5.61 -10.91 13.23
CA ILE A 13 5.32 -10.06 14.40
C ILE A 13 5.85 -10.73 15.68
N PRO A 14 5.98 -9.99 16.81
CA PRO A 14 6.33 -10.61 18.08
C PRO A 14 5.38 -11.77 18.43
N ARG A 15 5.95 -12.90 18.88
CA ARG A 15 5.21 -14.14 19.19
C ARG A 15 4.42 -14.72 18.00
N GLU A 16 4.99 -14.64 16.81
CA GLU A 16 4.45 -15.23 15.58
C GLU A 16 4.11 -16.72 15.75
N THR A 17 2.93 -17.11 15.27
CA THR A 17 2.43 -18.49 15.28
C THR A 17 2.35 -19.09 13.88
N MET A 18 2.38 -18.26 12.84
CA MET A 18 2.31 -18.68 11.45
C MET A 18 3.70 -19.01 10.88
N SER A 19 3.72 -19.81 9.81
CA SER A 19 4.94 -20.11 9.06
C SER A 19 5.66 -18.83 8.60
N PRO A 20 7.01 -18.78 8.59
CA PRO A 20 7.79 -17.66 8.04
C PRO A 20 7.46 -17.32 6.59
N PHE A 21 6.91 -18.27 5.82
CA PHE A 21 6.50 -18.05 4.43
C PHE A 21 5.12 -17.38 4.30
N ILE A 22 4.30 -17.36 5.36
CA ILE A 22 2.96 -16.76 5.37
C ILE A 22 2.99 -15.47 6.20
N THR A 23 3.46 -15.56 7.45
CA THR A 23 3.50 -14.48 8.46
C THR A 23 2.12 -13.92 8.82
N SER A 24 2.04 -13.21 9.94
CA SER A 24 0.79 -12.58 10.42
C SER A 24 0.79 -11.05 10.28
N GLY A 25 1.82 -10.46 9.67
CA GLY A 25 1.99 -9.01 9.61
C GLY A 25 2.48 -8.49 8.26
N ILE A 26 2.44 -7.16 8.13
CA ILE A 26 3.02 -6.43 7.01
C ILE A 26 3.92 -5.31 7.54
N ARG A 27 4.98 -5.00 6.80
CA ARG A 27 5.86 -3.86 7.08
C ARG A 27 5.63 -2.76 6.04
N ILE A 28 5.47 -1.54 6.52
CA ILE A 28 5.24 -0.33 5.72
C ILE A 28 6.34 0.67 6.04
N GLY A 29 6.82 1.38 5.02
CA GLY A 29 7.79 2.47 5.16
C GLY A 29 7.41 3.64 4.26
N THR A 30 7.68 4.85 4.75
CA THR A 30 7.42 6.12 4.04
C THR A 30 8.56 6.64 3.15
N PRO A 31 9.86 6.25 3.27
CA PRO A 31 10.95 6.90 2.54
C PRO A 31 10.75 7.01 1.03
N ALA A 32 10.25 5.96 0.37
CA ALA A 32 10.01 5.97 -1.08
C ALA A 32 8.97 7.01 -1.50
N MET A 33 7.96 7.25 -0.67
CA MET A 33 6.88 8.20 -0.95
C MET A 33 7.30 9.62 -0.60
N THR A 34 7.99 9.82 0.53
CA THR A 34 8.47 11.14 0.96
C THR A 34 9.55 11.67 0.02
N THR A 35 10.44 10.82 -0.49
CA THR A 35 11.44 11.22 -1.51
C THR A 35 10.79 11.66 -2.82
N ARG A 36 9.59 11.15 -3.14
CA ARG A 36 8.80 11.57 -4.30
C ARG A 36 8.01 12.87 -4.04
N GLY A 37 8.08 13.44 -2.84
CA GLY A 37 7.44 14.70 -2.49
C GLY A 37 6.05 14.58 -1.85
N MET A 38 5.58 13.36 -1.55
CA MET A 38 4.32 13.16 -0.85
C MET A 38 4.42 13.57 0.62
N LYS A 39 3.31 14.09 1.16
CA LYS A 39 3.18 14.61 2.52
C LYS A 39 2.06 13.89 3.29
N GLU A 40 1.73 14.41 4.46
CA GLU A 40 0.75 13.84 5.41
C GLU A 40 -0.62 13.61 4.77
N ASN A 41 -1.06 14.53 3.90
CA ASN A 41 -2.34 14.40 3.19
C ASN A 41 -2.39 13.17 2.28
N GLU A 42 -1.32 12.93 1.52
CA GLU A 42 -1.22 11.75 0.68
C GLU A 42 -1.10 10.47 1.53
N MET A 43 -0.41 10.54 2.68
CA MET A 43 -0.31 9.38 3.58
C MET A 43 -1.67 8.97 4.16
N ASN A 44 -2.54 9.93 4.49
CA ASN A 44 -3.90 9.64 4.93
C ASN A 44 -4.71 8.91 3.85
N ILE A 45 -4.60 9.36 2.59
CA ILE A 45 -5.26 8.71 1.45
C ILE A 45 -4.75 7.26 1.26
N ILE A 46 -3.43 7.07 1.30
CA ILE A 46 -2.82 5.74 1.17
C ILE A 46 -3.25 4.82 2.32
N GLY A 47 -3.30 5.34 3.56
CA GLY A 47 -3.76 4.62 4.74
C GLY A 47 -5.21 4.15 4.60
N GLU A 48 -6.08 5.01 4.09
CA GLU A 48 -7.48 4.68 3.83
C GLU A 48 -7.63 3.58 2.76
N TRP A 49 -6.86 3.64 1.67
CA TRP A 49 -6.85 2.56 0.67
C TRP A 49 -6.36 1.23 1.25
N ILE A 50 -5.34 1.25 2.10
CA ILE A 50 -4.86 0.05 2.79
C ILE A 50 -5.98 -0.53 3.65
N TYR A 51 -6.64 0.31 4.45
CA TYR A 51 -7.76 -0.11 5.30
C TYR A 51 -8.90 -0.73 4.48
N GLN A 52 -9.35 -0.09 3.41
CA GLN A 52 -10.43 -0.60 2.56
C GLN A 52 -10.10 -1.98 1.96
N VAL A 53 -8.87 -2.17 1.47
CA VAL A 53 -8.43 -3.46 0.92
C VAL A 53 -8.36 -4.54 2.00
N LEU A 54 -7.90 -4.21 3.21
CA LEU A 54 -7.80 -5.18 4.31
C LEU A 54 -9.17 -5.51 4.92
N LYS A 55 -10.13 -4.58 4.85
CA LYS A 55 -11.51 -4.79 5.32
C LYS A 55 -12.31 -5.74 4.42
N ASP A 56 -12.03 -5.72 3.11
CA ASP A 56 -12.72 -6.57 2.13
C ASP A 56 -11.72 -7.22 1.16
N ILE A 57 -11.02 -8.25 1.65
CA ILE A 57 -9.89 -8.89 0.97
C ILE A 57 -10.26 -9.73 -0.27
N LYS A 58 -11.55 -9.85 -0.62
CA LYS A 58 -12.02 -10.61 -1.80
C LYS A 58 -12.66 -9.72 -2.88
N ASN A 59 -12.67 -8.40 -2.69
CA ASN A 59 -13.37 -7.48 -3.57
C ASN A 59 -12.49 -6.96 -4.71
N GLU A 60 -12.41 -7.74 -5.79
CA GLU A 60 -11.57 -7.42 -6.95
C GLU A 60 -11.97 -6.11 -7.65
N LYS A 61 -13.26 -5.75 -7.59
CA LYS A 61 -13.77 -4.48 -8.14
C LYS A 61 -13.21 -3.29 -7.35
N LEU A 62 -13.23 -3.38 -6.02
CA LEU A 62 -12.60 -2.39 -5.14
C LEU A 62 -11.11 -2.27 -5.44
N PHE A 63 -10.39 -3.38 -5.64
CA PHE A 63 -8.96 -3.35 -5.92
C PHE A 63 -8.65 -2.64 -7.24
N SER A 64 -9.44 -2.90 -8.28
CA SER A 64 -9.29 -2.25 -9.58
C SER A 64 -9.53 -0.74 -9.50
N ASN A 65 -10.53 -0.31 -8.73
CA ASN A 65 -10.81 1.11 -8.51
C ASN A 65 -9.66 1.79 -7.75
N ILE A 66 -9.20 1.21 -6.64
CA ILE A 66 -8.08 1.73 -5.86
C ILE A 66 -6.82 1.79 -6.71
N LYS A 67 -6.55 0.76 -7.53
CA LYS A 67 -5.38 0.73 -8.43
C LYS A 67 -5.38 1.91 -9.41
N ALA A 68 -6.55 2.29 -9.94
CA ALA A 68 -6.69 3.45 -10.81
C ALA A 68 -6.37 4.76 -10.05
N GLU A 69 -6.86 4.91 -8.83
CA GLU A 69 -6.59 6.08 -7.99
C GLU A 69 -5.12 6.16 -7.54
N VAL A 70 -4.51 5.02 -7.20
CA VAL A 70 -3.06 4.91 -6.90
C VAL A 70 -2.24 5.39 -8.08
N LYS A 71 -2.61 4.99 -9.31
CA LYS A 71 -1.92 5.44 -10.53
C LYS A 71 -2.03 6.95 -10.70
N LYS A 72 -3.24 7.52 -10.59
CA LYS A 72 -3.48 8.97 -10.66
C LYS A 72 -2.66 9.75 -9.62
N LEU A 73 -2.57 9.23 -8.40
CA LEU A 73 -1.74 9.83 -7.36
C LEU A 73 -0.26 9.78 -7.74
N CYS A 74 0.23 8.64 -8.22
CA CYS A 74 1.63 8.48 -8.62
C CYS A 74 2.03 9.39 -9.79
N GLU A 75 1.12 9.66 -10.73
CA GLU A 75 1.34 10.57 -11.87
C GLU A 75 1.58 12.03 -11.40
N LYS A 76 1.02 12.44 -10.26
CA LYS A 76 1.28 13.76 -9.65
C LYS A 76 2.68 13.87 -9.02
N PHE A 77 3.32 12.74 -8.73
CA PHE A 77 4.62 12.66 -8.06
C PHE A 77 5.60 11.78 -8.87
N PRO A 78 6.01 12.23 -10.08
CA PRO A 78 6.88 11.45 -10.95
C PRO A 78 8.28 11.24 -10.33
N ILE A 79 8.87 10.08 -10.59
CA ILE A 79 10.22 9.73 -10.07
C ILE A 79 11.30 10.43 -10.90
N TYR A 80 11.14 10.46 -12.22
CA TYR A 80 12.02 11.14 -13.15
C TYR A 80 11.26 12.30 -13.78
N LYS A 81 11.83 13.50 -13.72
CA LYS A 81 11.38 14.63 -14.52
C LYS A 81 12.09 14.50 -15.87
N ASN A 82 11.34 14.35 -16.95
CA ASN A 82 11.90 14.52 -18.30
C ASN A 82 12.32 15.97 -18.51
#